data_AF-A0A7W1T2R6-F1
#
_entry.id   AF-A0A7W1T2R6-F1
#
_cell.length_a   1.000
_cell.length_b   1.000
_cell.length_c   1.000
_cell.angle_alpha   90.00
_cell.angle_beta   90.00
_cell.angle_gamma   90.00
#
_symmetry.space_group_name_H-M   'P 1'
#
loop_
_entity.id
_entity.type
_entity.pdbx_description
1 polymer ?
#
loop_
_entity_poly.entity_id
_entity_poly.type
_entity_poly.pdbx_seq_one_letter_code
_entity_poly.pdbx_strand_id
1 'polypeptide(L)'
;MFRRAMGEEISPLPYQERLAIEGRAVPSLLDVPTGLGKTAAAILGWLWRRRFEPEQAVRDDTPRRLVYCLPMRVLVEQTYQEAGKWLKNLSLWTDPEQQSAAWTKDDIDHGQHPIATHLLLGGEEKSDWALWPERDSILVGTQDMLLSRALNRGYSAGRARWPLEFGLLNNDCFWVFDEIQLMNTGLATSLQLDAWRRSLFLRKMPSSFPVATPNHGPKPCQSLWMSATMARHWLQSAVDWAPQVHEKWEERHLLSDVERTDPQFRSGQLFE
;
A
#
# COMPACT_ATOMS: atom_id res chain seq x y z
N MET A 1 -19.49 2.52 -0.63
CA MET A 1 -18.39 1.95 -1.43
C MET A 1 -18.03 0.55 -0.93
N PHE A 2 -17.60 0.40 0.33
CA PHE A 2 -17.16 -0.88 0.90
C PHE A 2 -18.15 -2.05 0.67
N ARG A 3 -19.43 -1.88 1.06
CA ARG A 3 -20.48 -2.90 0.86
C ARG A 3 -20.57 -3.37 -0.59
N ARG A 4 -20.63 -2.45 -1.54
CA ARG A 4 -20.63 -2.79 -2.97
C ARG A 4 -19.40 -3.58 -3.40
N ALA A 5 -18.23 -3.27 -2.86
CA ALA A 5 -16.99 -3.97 -3.18
C ALA A 5 -16.97 -5.41 -2.64
N MET A 6 -17.41 -5.60 -1.38
CA MET A 6 -17.38 -6.88 -0.67
C MET A 6 -18.59 -7.78 -0.94
N GLY A 7 -19.69 -7.22 -1.43
CA GLY A 7 -21.02 -7.84 -1.46
C GLY A 7 -21.93 -7.09 -0.50
N GLU A 8 -23.12 -6.69 -0.96
CA GLU A 8 -24.01 -5.72 -0.27
C GLU A 8 -24.39 -6.08 1.17
N GLU A 9 -24.24 -7.35 1.55
CA GLU A 9 -24.52 -7.90 2.88
C GLU A 9 -23.38 -7.66 3.89
N ILE A 10 -22.15 -7.39 3.42
CA ILE A 10 -20.95 -7.26 4.27
C ILE A 10 -20.66 -5.79 4.54
N SER A 11 -20.88 -5.36 5.78
CA SER A 11 -20.53 -4.01 6.24
C SER A 11 -19.09 -3.93 6.74
N PRO A 12 -18.42 -2.77 6.59
CA PRO A 12 -17.06 -2.60 7.13
C PRO A 12 -17.08 -2.73 8.66
N LEU A 13 -16.03 -3.33 9.19
CA LEU A 13 -15.81 -3.36 10.63
C LEU A 13 -15.40 -1.97 11.13
N PRO A 14 -15.69 -1.60 12.39
CA PRO A 14 -15.43 -0.24 12.86
C PRO A 14 -13.96 0.17 12.72
N TYR A 15 -13.00 -0.73 13.00
CA TYR A 15 -11.58 -0.43 12.79
C TYR A 15 -11.21 -0.18 11.32
N GLN A 16 -11.92 -0.78 10.36
CA GLN A 16 -11.71 -0.59 8.92
C GLN A 16 -12.23 0.77 8.50
N GLU A 17 -13.39 1.18 9.02
CA GLU A 17 -13.90 2.54 8.83
C GLU A 17 -12.92 3.57 9.37
N ARG A 18 -12.48 3.39 10.63
CA ARG A 18 -11.49 4.27 11.26
C ARG A 18 -10.21 4.39 10.43
N LEU A 19 -9.66 3.27 9.95
CA LEU A 19 -8.47 3.27 9.10
C LEU A 19 -8.67 4.06 7.79
N ALA A 20 -9.88 4.04 7.23
CA ALA A 20 -10.18 4.73 5.98
C ALA A 20 -10.42 6.24 6.18
N ILE A 21 -11.14 6.63 7.25
CA ILE A 21 -11.69 7.99 7.39
C ILE A 21 -11.00 8.85 8.46
N GLU A 22 -10.30 8.26 9.42
CA GLU A 22 -9.70 9.05 10.51
C GLU A 22 -8.38 9.68 10.07
N GLY A 23 -8.29 11.00 10.27
CA GLY A 23 -7.06 11.75 10.05
C GLY A 23 -6.63 11.87 8.59
N ARG A 24 -5.63 12.73 8.37
CA ARG A 24 -5.04 12.98 7.05
C ARG A 24 -3.93 11.98 6.70
N ALA A 25 -3.22 11.47 7.69
CA ALA A 25 -2.17 10.46 7.53
C ALA A 25 -2.69 9.07 7.90
N VAL A 26 -2.30 8.06 7.12
CA VAL A 26 -2.59 6.65 7.45
C VAL A 26 -1.63 6.21 8.56
N PRO A 27 -2.08 5.43 9.56
CA PRO A 27 -1.19 4.90 10.59
C PRO A 27 -0.07 4.05 9.97
N SER A 28 1.08 4.01 10.63
CA SER A 28 2.20 3.16 10.18
C SER A 28 2.01 1.69 10.56
N LEU A 29 1.27 1.36 11.62
CA LEU A 29 1.13 0.00 12.11
C LEU A 29 -0.34 -0.39 12.24
N LEU A 30 -0.70 -1.57 11.73
CA LEU A 30 -2.00 -2.21 11.94
C LEU A 30 -1.79 -3.57 12.62
N ASP A 31 -2.21 -3.65 13.88
CA ASP A 31 -2.05 -4.83 14.74
C ASP A 31 -3.44 -5.42 15.03
N VAL A 32 -3.91 -6.27 14.12
CA VAL A 32 -5.26 -6.84 14.14
C VAL A 32 -5.19 -8.33 13.82
N PRO A 33 -5.90 -9.21 14.54
CA PRO A 33 -5.93 -10.65 14.28
C PRO A 33 -6.23 -11.05 12.83
N THR A 34 -5.90 -12.30 12.49
CA THR A 34 -6.32 -12.93 11.23
C THR A 34 -7.85 -13.07 11.18
N GLY A 35 -8.41 -13.18 9.97
CA GLY A 35 -9.85 -13.38 9.78
C GLY A 35 -10.73 -12.14 9.97
N LEU A 36 -10.13 -10.98 10.24
CA LEU A 36 -10.86 -9.71 10.43
C LEU A 36 -10.80 -8.77 9.21
N GLY A 37 -10.25 -9.23 8.09
CA GLY A 37 -10.29 -8.46 6.83
C GLY A 37 -9.26 -7.33 6.75
N LYS A 38 -8.03 -7.53 7.27
CA LYS A 38 -6.91 -6.56 7.13
C LYS A 38 -6.65 -6.17 5.67
N THR A 39 -6.69 -7.15 4.76
CA THR A 39 -6.51 -6.93 3.31
C THR A 39 -7.58 -5.98 2.76
N ALA A 40 -8.86 -6.21 3.10
CA ALA A 40 -9.96 -5.32 2.71
C ALA A 40 -9.79 -3.93 3.33
N ALA A 41 -9.39 -3.85 4.60
CA ALA A 41 -9.12 -2.59 5.30
C ALA A 41 -8.08 -1.74 4.55
N ALA A 42 -6.95 -2.35 4.17
CA ALA A 42 -5.86 -1.64 3.50
C ALA A 42 -6.22 -1.23 2.07
N ILE A 43 -6.73 -2.16 1.26
CA ILE A 43 -7.03 -1.91 -0.15
C ILE A 43 -8.24 -0.98 -0.32
N LEU A 44 -9.36 -1.28 0.34
CA LEU A 44 -10.56 -0.46 0.23
C LEU A 44 -10.42 0.85 1.00
N GLY A 45 -9.65 0.90 2.08
CA GLY A 45 -9.28 2.14 2.76
C GLY A 45 -8.49 3.08 1.84
N TRP A 46 -7.45 2.57 1.18
CA TRP A 46 -6.72 3.33 0.17
C TRP A 46 -7.64 3.81 -0.97
N LEU A 47 -8.48 2.92 -1.50
CA LEU A 47 -9.39 3.25 -2.59
C LEU A 47 -10.41 4.33 -2.18
N TRP A 48 -10.97 4.25 -0.97
CA TRP A 48 -11.84 5.27 -0.40
C TRP A 48 -11.14 6.62 -0.39
N ARG A 49 -9.96 6.68 0.24
CA ARG A 49 -9.19 7.92 0.40
C ARG A 49 -8.78 8.53 -0.94
N ARG A 50 -8.49 7.70 -1.93
CA ARG A 50 -8.07 8.14 -3.27
C ARG A 50 -9.22 8.62 -4.15
N ARG A 51 -10.39 7.95 -4.10
CA ARG A 51 -11.47 8.15 -5.09
C ARG A 51 -12.78 8.71 -4.53
N PHE A 52 -13.03 8.54 -3.23
CA PHE A 52 -14.37 8.78 -2.65
C PHE A 52 -14.37 9.76 -1.47
N GLU A 53 -13.23 9.95 -0.81
CA GLU A 53 -13.09 10.85 0.32
C GLU A 53 -13.49 12.28 -0.07
N PRO A 54 -14.49 12.91 0.58
CA PRO A 54 -14.99 14.24 0.19
C PRO A 54 -13.93 15.33 0.12
N GLU A 55 -12.95 15.33 1.04
CA GLU A 55 -11.90 16.35 1.08
C GLU A 55 -10.84 16.14 -0.02
N GLN A 56 -10.75 17.07 -0.97
CA GLN A 56 -9.78 17.00 -2.07
C GLN A 56 -8.34 16.92 -1.58
N ALA A 57 -7.99 17.60 -0.47
CA ALA A 57 -6.64 17.56 0.08
C ALA A 57 -6.23 16.14 0.54
N VAL A 58 -7.17 15.35 1.05
CA VAL A 58 -6.91 13.94 1.40
C VAL A 58 -6.73 13.11 0.13
N ARG A 59 -7.55 13.34 -0.91
CA ARG A 59 -7.39 12.65 -2.21
C ARG A 59 -6.05 12.96 -2.89
N ASP A 60 -5.57 14.20 -2.78
CA ASP A 60 -4.32 14.67 -3.37
C ASP A 60 -3.08 14.16 -2.63
N ASP A 61 -3.20 13.97 -1.31
CA ASP A 61 -2.16 13.40 -0.45
C ASP A 61 -2.17 11.87 -0.44
N THR A 62 -3.25 11.24 -0.88
CA THR A 62 -3.34 9.79 -1.00
C THR A 62 -2.59 9.34 -2.25
N PRO A 63 -1.55 8.50 -2.11
CA PRO A 63 -0.72 8.08 -3.23
C PRO A 63 -1.48 7.39 -4.36
N ARG A 64 -1.04 7.59 -5.61
CA ARG A 64 -1.61 6.93 -6.80
C ARG A 64 -1.38 5.43 -6.83
N ARG A 65 -0.25 4.96 -6.28
CA ARG A 65 0.06 3.53 -6.25
C ARG A 65 -0.15 2.93 -4.89
N LEU A 66 -0.96 1.88 -4.82
CA LEU A 66 -0.94 0.95 -3.70
C LEU A 66 0.05 -0.16 -4.00
N VAL A 67 1.08 -0.31 -3.18
CA VAL A 67 2.07 -1.38 -3.32
C VAL A 67 1.87 -2.39 -2.20
N TYR A 68 1.23 -3.51 -2.52
CA TYR A 68 0.89 -4.56 -1.58
C TYR A 68 1.94 -5.68 -1.61
N CYS A 69 2.76 -5.71 -0.56
CA CYS A 69 3.93 -6.55 -0.40
C CYS A 69 3.65 -7.71 0.55
N LEU A 70 3.93 -8.92 0.10
CA LEU A 70 3.59 -10.17 0.79
C LEU A 70 4.79 -11.13 0.87
N PRO A 71 4.87 -11.98 1.90
CA PRO A 71 6.01 -12.88 2.10
C PRO A 71 5.94 -14.13 1.21
N MET A 72 4.76 -14.54 0.76
CA MET A 72 4.53 -15.82 0.09
C MET A 72 3.70 -15.67 -1.19
N ARG A 73 4.02 -16.49 -2.20
CA ARG A 73 3.36 -16.47 -3.51
C ARG A 73 1.85 -16.69 -3.44
N VAL A 74 1.38 -17.66 -2.65
CA VAL A 74 -0.05 -17.98 -2.54
C VAL A 74 -0.86 -16.78 -2.07
N LEU A 75 -0.33 -16.02 -1.09
CA LEU A 75 -0.98 -14.83 -0.59
C LEU A 75 -1.04 -13.71 -1.65
N VAL A 76 0.00 -13.60 -2.49
CA VAL A 76 0.03 -12.63 -3.59
C VAL A 76 -1.07 -12.92 -4.61
N GLU A 77 -1.21 -14.17 -5.02
CA GLU A 77 -2.25 -14.57 -5.98
C GLU A 77 -3.65 -14.32 -5.40
N GLN A 78 -3.89 -14.72 -4.15
CA GLN A 78 -5.16 -14.47 -3.46
C GLN A 78 -5.47 -12.96 -3.36
N THR A 79 -4.50 -12.16 -2.94
CA THR A 79 -4.68 -10.70 -2.79
C THR A 79 -4.93 -10.03 -4.14
N TYR A 80 -4.24 -10.46 -5.19
CA TYR A 80 -4.47 -9.98 -6.55
C TYR A 80 -5.90 -10.27 -7.03
N GLN A 81 -6.40 -11.48 -6.81
CA GLN A 81 -7.76 -11.86 -7.20
C GLN A 81 -8.82 -11.07 -6.43
N GLU A 82 -8.67 -10.92 -5.11
CA GLU A 82 -9.61 -10.14 -4.30
C GLU A 82 -9.59 -8.66 -4.68
N ALA A 83 -8.41 -8.05 -4.86
CA ALA A 83 -8.30 -6.67 -5.33
C ALA A 83 -9.03 -6.46 -6.67
N GLY A 84 -8.80 -7.36 -7.63
CA GLY A 84 -9.47 -7.32 -8.93
C GLY A 84 -10.99 -7.49 -8.82
N LYS A 85 -11.46 -8.44 -8.01
CA LYS A 85 -12.88 -8.68 -7.73
C LYS A 85 -13.56 -7.46 -7.13
N TRP A 86 -12.96 -6.83 -6.12
CA TRP A 86 -13.52 -5.63 -5.48
C TRP A 86 -13.59 -4.46 -6.45
N LEU A 87 -12.54 -4.22 -7.24
CA LEU A 87 -12.54 -3.19 -8.27
C LEU A 87 -13.59 -3.46 -9.36
N LYS A 88 -13.79 -4.73 -9.75
CA LYS A 88 -14.83 -5.12 -10.73
C LYS A 88 -16.23 -4.82 -10.20
N ASN A 89 -16.51 -5.16 -8.95
CA ASN A 89 -17.81 -4.88 -8.31
C ASN A 89 -18.11 -3.36 -8.25
N LEU A 90 -17.07 -2.54 -8.15
CA LEU A 90 -17.16 -1.08 -8.19
C LEU A 90 -17.16 -0.48 -9.60
N SER A 91 -17.03 -1.29 -10.65
CA SER A 91 -16.87 -0.84 -12.04
C SER A 91 -15.64 0.05 -12.24
N LEU A 92 -14.59 -0.17 -11.45
CA LEU A 92 -13.32 0.56 -11.48
C LEU A 92 -12.17 -0.28 -12.03
N TRP A 93 -12.37 -1.55 -12.35
CA TRP A 93 -11.26 -2.43 -12.75
C TRP A 93 -10.91 -2.30 -14.23
N THR A 94 -9.62 -2.37 -14.54
CA THR A 94 -9.10 -2.67 -15.88
C THR A 94 -8.04 -3.75 -15.80
N ASP A 95 -8.02 -4.61 -16.80
CA ASP A 95 -6.91 -5.52 -17.03
C ASP A 95 -5.77 -4.75 -17.72
N PRO A 96 -4.55 -4.71 -17.15
CA PRO A 96 -3.41 -4.11 -17.84
C PRO A 96 -2.98 -4.88 -19.11
N GLU A 97 -3.27 -6.18 -19.21
CA GLU A 97 -2.89 -7.01 -20.36
C GLU A 97 -3.84 -6.84 -21.54
N GLN A 98 -5.12 -6.53 -21.28
CA GLN A 98 -6.13 -6.41 -22.33
C GLN A 98 -6.10 -5.05 -23.05
N GLN A 99 -5.09 -4.20 -22.79
CA GLN A 99 -4.89 -2.89 -23.42
C GLN A 99 -6.20 -2.10 -23.56
N SER A 100 -6.97 -2.01 -22.46
CA SER A 100 -8.27 -1.35 -22.55
C SER A 100 -8.07 0.09 -23.04
N ALA A 101 -8.80 0.46 -24.09
CA ALA A 101 -8.72 1.82 -24.65
C ALA A 101 -9.10 2.90 -23.62
N ALA A 102 -9.70 2.53 -22.48
CA ALA A 102 -9.97 3.44 -21.39
C ALA A 102 -8.72 3.74 -20.54
N TRP A 103 -7.79 2.79 -20.40
CA TRP A 103 -6.56 2.95 -19.62
C TRP A 103 -5.43 3.58 -20.43
N THR A 104 -5.33 3.25 -21.72
CA THR A 104 -4.27 3.73 -22.63
C THR A 104 -4.59 5.05 -23.33
N LYS A 105 -5.72 5.69 -23.00
CA LYS A 105 -6.05 7.03 -23.50
C LYS A 105 -4.96 8.03 -23.15
N ASP A 106 -4.71 8.96 -24.06
CA ASP A 106 -3.68 9.98 -23.88
C ASP A 106 -4.32 11.27 -23.33
N ASP A 107 -4.83 11.17 -22.10
CA ASP A 107 -5.52 12.23 -21.37
C ASP A 107 -5.01 12.34 -19.93
N ILE A 108 -5.24 13.50 -19.31
CA ILE A 108 -4.83 13.76 -17.92
C ILE A 108 -5.73 12.95 -16.98
N ASP A 109 -5.14 12.13 -16.12
CA ASP A 109 -5.90 11.39 -15.11
C ASP A 109 -6.46 12.32 -14.03
N HIS A 110 -7.76 12.61 -14.12
CA HIS A 110 -8.53 13.33 -13.11
C HIS A 110 -9.08 12.41 -12.01
N GLY A 111 -8.52 11.21 -11.83
CA GLY A 111 -9.06 10.21 -10.90
C GLY A 111 -10.35 9.59 -11.41
N GLN A 112 -10.51 9.49 -12.72
CA GLN A 112 -11.69 8.94 -13.39
C GLN A 112 -11.38 7.67 -14.18
N HIS A 113 -10.10 7.39 -14.42
CA HIS A 113 -9.73 6.17 -15.11
C HIS A 113 -9.99 4.95 -14.23
N PRO A 114 -10.27 3.78 -14.84
CA PRO A 114 -10.18 2.51 -14.15
C PRO A 114 -8.82 2.37 -13.45
N ILE A 115 -8.70 1.45 -12.51
CA ILE A 115 -7.50 1.15 -11.73
C ILE A 115 -6.97 -0.19 -12.21
N ALA A 116 -5.71 -0.19 -12.68
CA ALA A 116 -5.03 -1.41 -13.07
C ALA A 116 -4.50 -2.15 -11.83
N THR A 117 -4.71 -3.47 -11.80
CA THR A 117 -4.09 -4.35 -10.81
C THR A 117 -2.96 -5.10 -11.50
N HIS A 118 -1.74 -5.04 -10.97
CA HIS A 118 -0.56 -5.65 -11.55
C HIS A 118 0.02 -6.71 -10.63
N LEU A 119 0.27 -7.89 -11.18
CA LEU A 119 0.89 -9.01 -10.48
C LEU A 119 2.41 -8.98 -10.67
N LEU A 120 3.16 -8.92 -9.57
CA LEU A 120 4.63 -8.90 -9.57
C LEU A 120 5.15 -10.16 -8.89
N LEU A 121 5.22 -11.25 -9.65
CA LEU A 121 5.72 -12.55 -9.23
C LEU A 121 6.87 -13.02 -10.13
N GLY A 122 7.86 -13.69 -9.53
CA GLY A 122 8.92 -14.33 -10.29
C GLY A 122 8.37 -15.47 -11.14
N GLY A 123 8.73 -15.49 -12.43
CA GLY A 123 8.26 -16.50 -13.40
C GLY A 123 7.00 -16.11 -14.17
N GLU A 124 6.32 -15.02 -13.79
CA GLU A 124 5.19 -14.46 -14.55
C GLU A 124 5.67 -13.53 -15.66
N GLU A 125 4.78 -13.25 -16.61
CA GLU A 125 5.02 -12.24 -17.64
C GLU A 125 5.24 -10.85 -17.03
N LYS A 126 6.07 -10.05 -17.70
CA LYS A 126 6.43 -8.72 -17.19
C LYS A 126 5.25 -7.78 -17.40
N SER A 127 4.70 -7.31 -16.29
CA SER A 127 3.71 -6.24 -16.33
C SER A 127 4.35 -4.88 -16.69
N ASP A 128 3.67 -4.10 -17.51
CA ASP A 128 4.08 -2.75 -17.94
C ASP A 128 3.53 -1.63 -17.04
N TRP A 129 3.38 -1.95 -15.75
CA TRP A 129 2.87 -1.05 -14.72
C TRP A 129 3.57 0.32 -14.65
N ALA A 130 4.82 0.41 -15.11
CA ALA A 130 5.63 1.62 -15.07
C ALA A 130 5.41 2.58 -16.26
N LEU A 131 4.66 2.18 -17.29
CA LEU A 131 4.45 3.00 -18.49
C LEU A 131 3.50 4.19 -18.26
N TRP A 132 2.56 4.05 -17.32
CA TRP A 132 1.58 5.08 -16.98
C TRP A 132 1.69 5.46 -15.49
N PRO A 133 2.72 6.21 -15.10
CA PRO A 133 2.96 6.59 -13.71
C PRO A 133 1.86 7.50 -13.14
N GLU A 134 1.20 8.28 -14.00
CA GLU A 134 0.11 9.20 -13.65
C GLU A 134 -1.20 8.50 -13.29
N ARG A 135 -1.32 7.21 -13.60
CA ARG A 135 -2.53 6.41 -13.38
C ARG A 135 -2.52 5.71 -12.04
N ASP A 136 -3.68 5.64 -11.40
CA ASP A 136 -3.84 4.90 -10.15
C ASP A 136 -3.74 3.38 -10.39
N SER A 137 -2.92 2.70 -9.60
CA SER A 137 -2.73 1.25 -9.75
C SER A 137 -2.45 0.55 -8.44
N ILE A 138 -2.79 -0.75 -8.41
CA ILE A 138 -2.46 -1.66 -7.31
C ILE A 138 -1.39 -2.62 -7.81
N LEU A 139 -0.21 -2.60 -7.19
CA LEU A 139 0.85 -3.56 -7.43
C LEU A 139 0.81 -4.60 -6.32
N VAL A 140 0.60 -5.88 -6.64
CA VAL A 140 0.62 -6.97 -5.66
C VAL A 140 1.79 -7.89 -5.98
N GLY A 141 2.69 -8.09 -5.03
CA GLY A 141 3.91 -8.85 -5.30
C GLY A 141 4.59 -9.41 -4.06
N THR A 142 5.55 -10.30 -4.29
CA THR A 142 6.38 -10.80 -3.20
C THR A 142 7.35 -9.72 -2.72
N GLN A 143 7.78 -9.85 -1.47
CA GLN A 143 8.84 -9.01 -0.90
C GLN A 143 10.09 -8.95 -1.78
N ASP A 144 10.52 -10.07 -2.37
CA ASP A 144 11.69 -10.11 -3.24
C ASP A 144 11.46 -9.32 -4.53
N MET A 145 10.28 -9.45 -5.14
CA MET A 145 9.94 -8.72 -6.37
C MET A 145 9.83 -7.22 -6.12
N LEU A 146 9.21 -6.81 -5.02
CA LEU A 146 8.94 -5.40 -4.74
C LEU A 146 10.12 -4.68 -4.12
N LEU A 147 10.72 -5.24 -3.06
CA LEU A 147 11.83 -4.58 -2.35
C LEU A 147 13.08 -4.49 -3.23
N SER A 148 13.38 -5.50 -4.05
CA SER A 148 14.53 -5.43 -4.96
C SER A 148 14.42 -4.27 -5.96
N ARG A 149 13.20 -3.97 -6.44
CA ARG A 149 12.92 -2.82 -7.31
C ARG A 149 13.04 -1.50 -6.55
N ALA A 150 12.52 -1.46 -5.32
CA ALA A 150 12.68 -0.32 -4.42
C ALA A 150 14.16 -0.07 -4.01
N LEU A 151 15.04 -1.05 -4.19
CA LEU A 151 16.50 -0.97 -3.99
C LEU A 151 17.29 -0.74 -5.29
N ASN A 152 16.64 -0.37 -6.40
CA ASN A 152 17.29 -0.14 -7.69
C ASN A 152 18.01 -1.37 -8.26
N ARG A 153 17.50 -2.56 -7.95
CA ARG A 153 18.05 -3.84 -8.38
C ARG A 153 16.93 -4.86 -8.63
N GLY A 154 15.92 -4.45 -9.41
CA GLY A 154 14.70 -5.22 -9.61
C GLY A 154 14.94 -6.68 -10.01
N TYR A 155 14.44 -7.61 -9.20
CA TYR A 155 14.51 -9.05 -9.46
C TYR A 155 13.73 -9.36 -10.73
N SER A 156 14.37 -10.10 -11.65
CA SER A 156 13.86 -10.38 -12.99
C SER A 156 13.55 -9.14 -13.86
N ALA A 157 14.04 -7.95 -13.47
CA ALA A 157 13.93 -6.73 -14.28
C ALA A 157 15.21 -6.47 -15.08
N GLY A 158 15.07 -5.96 -16.30
CA GLY A 158 16.20 -5.52 -17.12
C GLY A 158 16.85 -4.27 -16.52
N ARG A 159 18.17 -4.11 -16.65
CA ARG A 159 18.93 -3.01 -16.01
C ARG A 159 18.41 -1.62 -16.36
N ALA A 160 17.91 -1.43 -17.57
CA ALA A 160 17.33 -0.16 -18.02
C ALA A 160 16.05 0.23 -17.25
N ARG A 161 15.31 -0.76 -16.69
CA ARG A 161 14.10 -0.51 -15.90
C ARG A 161 14.39 -0.16 -14.45
N TRP A 162 15.54 -0.54 -13.90
CA TRP A 162 15.84 -0.33 -12.47
C TRP A 162 15.67 1.12 -12.00
N PRO A 163 16.26 2.14 -12.65
CA PRO A 163 16.10 3.52 -12.18
C PRO A 163 14.65 4.01 -12.29
N LEU A 164 13.90 3.55 -13.30
CA LEU A 164 12.48 3.87 -13.47
C LEU A 164 11.65 3.25 -12.33
N GLU A 165 11.76 1.94 -12.14
CA GLU A 165 11.01 1.23 -11.10
C GLU A 165 11.39 1.73 -9.69
N PHE A 166 12.68 2.00 -9.46
CA PHE A 166 13.19 2.59 -8.21
C PHE A 166 12.56 3.96 -7.93
N GLY A 167 12.54 4.85 -8.93
CA GLY A 167 11.95 6.17 -8.79
C GLY A 167 10.46 6.10 -8.47
N LEU A 168 9.72 5.27 -9.21
CA LEU A 168 8.27 5.11 -9.03
C LEU A 168 7.92 4.45 -7.71
N LEU A 169 8.67 3.46 -7.24
CA LEU A 169 8.38 2.76 -5.99
C LEU A 169 8.79 3.52 -4.73
N ASN A 170 9.52 4.62 -4.88
CA ASN A 170 9.91 5.50 -3.78
C ASN A 170 9.19 6.86 -3.81
N ASN A 171 8.22 7.04 -4.71
CA ASN A 171 7.48 8.28 -4.91
C ASN A 171 6.00 7.99 -5.20
N ASP A 172 5.08 8.76 -4.64
CA ASP A 172 3.64 8.59 -4.90
C ASP A 172 3.14 7.14 -4.69
N CYS A 173 3.65 6.48 -3.65
CA CYS A 173 3.31 5.11 -3.28
C CYS A 173 2.81 4.99 -1.84
N PHE A 174 1.72 4.27 -1.65
CA PHE A 174 1.31 3.75 -0.36
C PHE A 174 1.70 2.27 -0.28
N TRP A 175 2.70 1.97 0.54
CA TRP A 175 3.19 0.62 0.78
C TRP A 175 2.39 -0.06 1.86
N VAL A 176 1.96 -1.28 1.59
CA VAL A 176 1.35 -2.18 2.56
C VAL A 176 2.24 -3.40 2.66
N PHE A 177 2.83 -3.62 3.83
CA PHE A 177 3.59 -4.82 4.16
C PHE A 177 2.70 -5.70 5.02
N ASP A 178 2.22 -6.80 4.45
CA ASP A 178 1.31 -7.71 5.14
C ASP A 178 2.03 -8.97 5.62
N GLU A 179 1.55 -9.54 6.72
CA GLU A 179 2.16 -10.67 7.41
C GLU A 179 3.65 -10.46 7.75
N ILE A 180 3.98 -9.29 8.33
CA ILE A 180 5.37 -8.88 8.59
C ILE A 180 6.15 -9.82 9.51
N GLN A 181 5.45 -10.64 10.32
CA GLN A 181 6.06 -11.69 11.13
C GLN A 181 6.77 -12.77 10.29
N LEU A 182 6.47 -12.85 8.99
CA LEU A 182 7.07 -13.77 8.03
C LEU A 182 8.10 -13.12 7.11
N MET A 183 8.36 -11.80 7.23
CA MET A 183 9.21 -11.07 6.29
C MET A 183 10.69 -10.99 6.70
N ASN A 184 11.03 -11.11 7.99
CA ASN A 184 12.41 -11.08 8.51
C ASN A 184 13.25 -9.91 7.91
N THR A 185 14.23 -10.19 7.04
CA THR A 185 15.07 -9.17 6.39
C THR A 185 14.28 -8.24 5.48
N GLY A 186 13.16 -8.69 4.92
CA GLY A 186 12.22 -7.85 4.18
C GLY A 186 11.61 -6.77 5.07
N LEU A 187 11.26 -7.10 6.32
CA LEU A 187 10.76 -6.13 7.30
C LEU A 187 11.85 -5.09 7.62
N ALA A 188 13.06 -5.52 7.99
CA ALA A 188 14.16 -4.61 8.28
C ALA A 188 14.46 -3.67 7.10
N THR A 189 14.47 -4.21 5.88
CA THR A 189 14.67 -3.43 4.65
C THR A 189 13.55 -2.41 4.44
N SER A 190 12.29 -2.81 4.62
CA SER A 190 11.14 -1.91 4.45
C SER A 190 11.15 -0.75 5.45
N LEU A 191 11.47 -1.01 6.72
CA LEU A 191 11.60 0.01 7.76
C LEU A 191 12.74 0.99 7.43
N GLN A 192 13.86 0.45 6.97
CA GLN A 192 15.03 1.25 6.59
C GLN A 192 14.73 2.17 5.39
N LEU A 193 14.02 1.67 4.38
CA LEU A 193 13.57 2.46 3.22
C LEU A 193 12.60 3.57 3.65
N ASP A 194 11.67 3.28 4.54
CA ASP A 194 10.74 4.27 5.08
C ASP A 194 11.45 5.37 5.88
N ALA A 195 12.42 5.00 6.73
CA ALA A 195 13.25 5.95 7.46
C ALA A 195 14.02 6.89 6.51
N TRP A 196 14.57 6.35 5.41
CA TRP A 196 15.22 7.17 4.38
C TRP A 196 14.22 8.10 3.68
N ARG A 197 13.05 7.61 3.26
CA ARG A 197 12.02 8.45 2.63
C ARG A 197 11.62 9.64 3.49
N ARG A 198 11.57 9.47 4.83
CA ARG A 198 11.25 10.54 5.79
C ARG A 198 12.40 11.52 6.04
N SER A 199 13.65 11.11 5.82
CA SER A 199 14.84 11.91 6.11
C SER A 199 15.49 12.53 4.86
N LEU A 200 15.05 12.16 3.66
CA LEU A 200 15.57 12.69 2.41
C LEU A 200 15.13 14.15 2.21
N PHE A 201 16.05 15.08 2.45
CA PHE A 201 15.91 16.48 2.07
C PHE A 201 16.17 16.64 0.56
N LEU A 202 15.24 17.27 -0.17
CA LEU A 202 15.48 17.63 -1.57
C LEU A 202 16.26 18.94 -1.69
N ARG A 203 17.06 19.05 -2.75
CA ARG A 203 17.65 20.33 -3.18
C ARG A 203 16.63 21.09 -4.01
N LYS A 204 16.45 22.38 -3.74
CA LYS A 204 15.56 23.25 -4.55
C LYS A 204 16.14 23.47 -5.95
N MET A 205 17.47 23.60 -6.06
CA MET A 205 18.23 23.76 -7.30
C MET A 205 19.56 22.98 -7.24
N PRO A 206 20.21 22.64 -8.36
CA PRO A 206 21.46 21.85 -8.38
C PRO A 206 22.57 22.43 -7.50
N SER A 207 22.66 23.75 -7.43
CA SER A 207 23.65 24.51 -6.65
C SER A 207 23.27 24.76 -5.18
N SER A 208 22.08 24.33 -4.74
CA SER A 208 21.60 24.56 -3.37
C SER A 208 21.89 23.38 -2.45
N PHE A 209 22.13 23.67 -1.16
CA PHE A 209 22.12 22.64 -0.11
C PHE A 209 20.72 22.03 0.02
N PRO A 210 20.59 20.74 0.38
CA PRO A 210 19.31 20.15 0.70
C PRO A 210 18.62 20.95 1.81
N VAL A 211 17.35 21.30 1.61
CA VAL A 211 16.54 22.01 2.61
C VAL A 211 15.24 21.26 2.79
N ALA A 212 14.74 21.19 4.02
CA ALA A 212 13.37 20.75 4.25
C ALA A 212 12.42 21.69 3.50
N THR A 213 11.81 21.20 2.44
CA THR A 213 10.86 21.93 1.60
C THR A 213 9.44 21.46 1.92
N PRO A 214 8.58 22.32 2.52
CA PRO A 214 7.20 21.93 2.82
C PRO A 214 6.37 21.58 1.57
N ASN A 215 6.68 22.22 0.43
CA ASN A 215 5.83 22.19 -0.79
C ASN A 215 6.61 21.87 -2.08
N HIS A 216 7.84 21.38 -1.99
CA HIS A 216 8.59 20.98 -3.17
C HIS A 216 9.41 19.73 -2.88
N GLY A 217 8.93 18.60 -3.41
CA GLY A 217 9.67 17.35 -3.38
C GLY A 217 8.97 16.26 -2.62
N PRO A 218 9.32 15.03 -2.95
CA PRO A 218 8.46 13.94 -3.46
C PRO A 218 6.94 13.99 -3.19
N LYS A 219 6.14 13.38 -4.08
CA LYS A 219 4.76 12.99 -3.73
C LYS A 219 4.79 12.02 -2.53
N PRO A 220 3.74 12.01 -1.68
CA PRO A 220 3.74 11.19 -0.47
C PRO A 220 4.13 9.74 -0.74
N CYS A 221 5.02 9.21 0.09
CA CYS A 221 5.41 7.81 0.08
C CYS A 221 5.30 7.27 1.50
N GLN A 222 4.21 6.57 1.79
CA GLN A 222 3.83 6.14 3.14
C GLN A 222 3.89 4.62 3.23
N SER A 223 4.09 4.09 4.44
CA SER A 223 4.18 2.65 4.69
C SER A 223 3.23 2.25 5.83
N LEU A 224 2.51 1.16 5.63
CA LEU A 224 1.67 0.47 6.60
C LEU A 224 2.19 -0.95 6.79
N TRP A 225 2.61 -1.30 8.00
CA TRP A 225 2.99 -2.67 8.38
C TRP A 225 1.85 -3.34 9.12
N MET A 226 1.43 -4.51 8.65
CA MET A 226 0.30 -5.24 9.17
C MET A 226 0.71 -6.61 9.68
N SER A 227 0.16 -7.01 10.82
CA SER A 227 0.37 -8.35 11.39
C SER A 227 -0.76 -8.72 12.33
N ALA A 228 -1.00 -10.02 12.49
CA ALA A 228 -1.86 -10.57 13.53
C ALA A 228 -1.15 -10.73 14.88
N THR A 229 0.19 -10.76 14.88
CA THR A 229 1.02 -11.08 16.04
C THR A 229 2.23 -10.16 16.12
N MET A 230 2.00 -8.85 15.92
CA MET A 230 3.08 -7.89 15.87
C MET A 230 3.87 -7.86 17.18
N ALA A 231 5.20 -7.83 17.10
CA ALA A 231 6.06 -7.66 18.27
C ALA A 231 6.93 -6.42 18.14
N ARG A 232 6.93 -5.57 19.18
CA ARG A 232 7.63 -4.28 19.21
C ARG A 232 9.11 -4.39 18.84
N HIS A 233 9.79 -5.43 19.32
CA HIS A 233 11.23 -5.61 19.10
C HIS A 233 11.59 -5.90 17.64
N TRP A 234 10.67 -6.40 16.81
CA TRP A 234 10.91 -6.60 15.38
C TRP A 234 11.11 -5.27 14.64
N LEU A 235 10.42 -4.22 15.09
CA LEU A 235 10.52 -2.89 14.50
C LEU A 235 11.85 -2.17 14.83
N GLN A 236 12.60 -2.70 15.79
CA GLN A 236 13.94 -2.21 16.15
C GLN A 236 15.04 -2.77 15.23
N SER A 237 14.68 -3.63 14.27
CA SER A 237 15.63 -4.28 13.35
C SER A 237 16.31 -3.31 12.37
N ALA A 238 15.71 -2.15 12.09
CA ALA A 238 16.28 -1.12 11.22
C ALA A 238 16.82 0.07 12.05
N VAL A 239 18.10 0.38 11.85
CA VAL A 239 18.84 1.38 12.66
C VAL A 239 18.20 2.76 12.57
N ASP A 240 17.90 3.23 11.36
CA ASP A 240 17.37 4.60 11.17
C ASP A 240 15.86 4.69 11.47
N TRP A 241 15.17 3.55 11.56
CA TRP A 241 13.75 3.51 11.93
C TRP A 241 13.56 3.35 13.44
N ALA A 242 14.51 2.72 14.13
CA ALA A 242 14.46 2.45 15.57
C ALA A 242 14.06 3.65 16.47
N PRO A 243 14.47 4.90 16.20
CA PRO A 243 14.05 6.05 16.99
C PRO A 243 12.53 6.28 17.03
N GLN A 244 11.81 5.86 15.99
CA GLN A 244 10.37 6.05 15.84
C GLN A 244 9.54 4.94 16.49
N VAL A 245 10.18 3.82 16.91
CA VAL A 245 9.48 2.61 17.38
C VAL A 245 8.55 2.89 18.54
N HIS A 246 8.98 3.66 19.54
CA HIS A 246 8.16 3.90 20.72
C HIS A 246 6.87 4.65 20.37
N GLU A 247 7.00 5.79 19.68
CA GLU A 247 5.87 6.62 19.24
C GLU A 247 4.91 5.81 18.36
N LYS A 248 5.43 5.17 17.30
CA LYS A 248 4.59 4.41 16.35
C LYS A 248 3.95 3.18 16.98
N TRP A 249 4.59 2.58 17.98
CA TRP A 249 4.01 1.47 18.73
C TRP A 249 2.81 1.93 19.57
N GLU A 250 2.88 3.07 20.26
CA GLU A 250 1.76 3.59 21.03
C GLU A 250 0.61 4.07 20.12
N GLU A 251 0.93 4.60 18.95
CA GLU A 251 -0.03 5.05 17.93
C GLU A 251 -0.58 3.92 17.04
N ARG A 252 -0.19 2.67 17.28
CA ARG A 252 -0.57 1.55 16.39
C ARG A 252 -2.09 1.38 16.37
N HIS A 253 -2.61 1.10 15.17
CA HIS A 253 -4.04 0.89 14.99
C HIS A 253 -4.42 -0.50 15.50
N LEU A 254 -5.34 -0.53 16.46
CA LEU A 254 -5.81 -1.73 17.16
C LEU A 254 -7.33 -1.82 17.07
N LEU A 255 -7.84 -3.02 17.33
CA LEU A 255 -9.23 -3.17 17.75
C LEU A 255 -9.44 -2.45 19.09
N SER A 256 -10.54 -1.71 19.22
CA SER A 256 -10.99 -1.17 20.50
C SER A 256 -11.38 -2.30 21.47
N ASP A 257 -11.47 -2.00 22.75
CA ASP A 257 -11.82 -3.01 23.76
C ASP A 257 -13.19 -3.64 23.51
N VAL A 258 -14.15 -2.86 23.00
CA VAL A 258 -15.47 -3.35 22.60
C VAL A 258 -15.34 -4.37 21.47
N GLU A 259 -14.59 -4.03 20.40
CA GLU A 259 -14.36 -4.91 19.25
C GLU A 259 -13.64 -6.21 19.64
N ARG A 260 -12.74 -6.18 20.63
CA ARG A 260 -12.03 -7.38 21.13
C ARG A 260 -12.93 -8.33 21.92
N THR A 261 -13.97 -7.78 22.56
CA THR A 261 -14.91 -8.55 23.37
C THR A 261 -16.11 -9.05 22.59
N ASP A 262 -16.34 -8.52 21.39
CA ASP A 262 -17.48 -8.88 20.57
C ASP A 262 -17.34 -10.33 20.01
N PRO A 263 -18.30 -11.22 20.31
CA PRO A 263 -18.27 -12.62 19.87
C PRO A 263 -18.22 -12.79 18.35
N GLN A 264 -18.78 -11.86 17.56
CA GLN A 264 -18.80 -11.93 16.10
C GLN A 264 -17.39 -11.74 15.51
N PHE A 265 -16.54 -10.97 16.20
CA PHE A 265 -15.18 -10.67 15.78
C PHE A 265 -14.18 -11.71 16.30
N ARG A 266 -14.56 -12.54 17.28
CA ARG A 266 -13.71 -13.62 17.80
C ARG A 266 -13.69 -14.88 16.94
N SER A 267 -14.73 -15.12 16.14
CA SER A 267 -14.82 -16.35 15.34
C SER A 267 -13.89 -16.35 14.11
N GLY A 268 -13.37 -15.19 13.68
CA GLY A 268 -12.49 -15.09 12.51
C GLY A 268 -13.14 -15.49 11.17
N GLN A 269 -14.45 -15.74 11.17
CA GLN A 269 -15.24 -16.28 10.04
C GLN A 269 -15.94 -15.20 9.21
N LEU A 270 -15.74 -13.91 9.52
CA LEU A 270 -16.52 -12.83 8.90
C LEU A 270 -16.20 -12.60 7.41
N PHE A 271 -15.08 -13.12 6.93
CA PHE A 271 -14.57 -12.88 5.58
C PHE A 271 -14.06 -14.14 4.86
N GLU A 272 -14.50 -15.33 5.28
CA GLU A 272 -14.29 -16.60 4.54
C GLU A 272 -15.24 -16.74 3.34
#